data_AF-A0ABD4QZM4-F1
#
_entry.id   AF-A0ABD4QZM4-F1
#
_cell.length_a   1.000
_cell.length_b   1.000
_cell.length_c   1.000
_cell.angle_alpha   90.00
_cell.angle_beta   90.00
_cell.angle_gamma   90.00
#
_symmetry.space_group_name_H-M   'P 1'
#
loop_
_entity.id
_entity.type
_entity.pdbx_description
1 polymer ?
#
loop_
_entity_poly.entity_id
_entity_poly.type
_entity_poly.pdbx_seq_one_letter_code
_entity_poly.pdbx_strand_id
1 'polypeptide(L)'
;CDKTGASNHIVQKPSPQSLIPKSFATESLLANIILGKYQYAMPLYRQESLFTQSGIELSRTTMARWVIQVSEKFAPLYAALKKYLLQQVVVQADETPLNVLKEEKKCYMWLYCSGADSPEAALPNVKNIALYDYQNSRARACPIAFLGDYNGYLQTDGYAAYDGLHQVTNVGCLAHARRKFMDAKKLQGKGKSGKADKALAKIQKLYGIESRLKGAPAEERKAERQA
;
A
#
# COMPACT_ATOMS: atom_id res chain seq x y z
N CYS A 1 15.40 -57.48 -33.21
CA CYS A 1 15.50 -56.01 -33.33
C CYS A 1 16.64 -55.41 -32.49
N ASP A 2 17.38 -56.20 -31.71
CA ASP A 2 18.49 -55.70 -30.86
C ASP A 2 19.90 -55.83 -31.47
N LYS A 3 20.02 -55.95 -32.81
CA LYS A 3 21.32 -56.17 -33.48
C LYS A 3 21.94 -54.93 -34.13
N THR A 4 21.26 -53.79 -34.08
CA THR A 4 21.80 -52.49 -34.51
C THR A 4 21.46 -51.50 -33.42
N GLY A 5 22.46 -51.11 -32.62
CA GLY A 5 22.33 -50.15 -31.53
C GLY A 5 21.97 -48.75 -32.04
N ALA A 6 20.75 -48.57 -32.53
CA ALA A 6 20.19 -47.27 -32.80
C ALA A 6 19.88 -46.62 -31.45
N SER A 7 20.82 -45.82 -30.94
CA SER A 7 20.59 -44.99 -29.77
C SER A 7 19.59 -43.89 -30.16
N ASN A 8 18.33 -44.08 -29.80
CA ASN A 8 17.33 -43.02 -29.94
C ASN A 8 17.60 -41.93 -28.88
N HIS A 9 18.22 -40.83 -29.30
CA HIS A 9 18.37 -39.65 -28.45
C HIS A 9 17.05 -38.86 -28.44
N ILE A 10 16.25 -39.05 -27.39
CA ILE A 10 15.09 -38.20 -27.11
C ILE A 10 15.62 -36.88 -26.53
N VAL A 11 15.62 -35.82 -27.34
CA VAL A 11 15.96 -34.47 -26.89
C VAL A 11 14.68 -33.76 -26.47
N GLN A 12 14.48 -33.63 -25.16
CA GLN A 12 13.35 -32.89 -24.60
C GLN A 12 13.72 -31.41 -24.45
N LYS A 13 12.87 -30.52 -24.97
CA LYS A 13 13.03 -29.07 -24.78
C LYS A 13 13.01 -28.77 -23.27
N PRO A 14 13.95 -27.95 -22.74
CA PRO A 14 13.90 -27.52 -21.35
C PRO A 14 12.55 -26.89 -21.03
N SER A 15 11.94 -27.29 -19.93
CA SER A 15 10.70 -26.68 -19.47
C SER A 15 10.88 -25.17 -19.28
N PRO A 16 9.86 -24.35 -19.55
CA PRO A 16 9.89 -22.93 -19.22
C PRO A 16 10.30 -22.74 -17.75
N GLN A 17 11.05 -21.67 -17.48
CA GLN A 17 11.46 -21.35 -16.13
C GLN A 17 10.23 -21.00 -15.29
N SER A 18 9.91 -21.86 -14.32
CA SER A 18 8.84 -21.59 -13.35
C SER A 18 9.31 -20.59 -12.30
N LEU A 19 8.39 -19.75 -11.84
CA LEU A 19 8.63 -18.81 -10.74
C LEU A 19 9.10 -19.51 -9.45
N ILE A 20 8.58 -20.71 -9.18
CA ILE A 20 8.96 -21.55 -8.04
C ILE A 20 9.49 -22.90 -8.58
N PRO A 21 10.82 -23.09 -8.62
CA PRO A 21 11.41 -24.32 -9.14
C PRO A 21 10.88 -25.58 -8.45
N LYS A 22 10.61 -26.62 -9.23
CA LYS A 22 10.09 -27.92 -8.76
C LYS A 22 8.72 -27.84 -8.08
N SER A 23 7.96 -26.78 -8.33
CA SER A 23 6.55 -26.67 -7.92
C SER A 23 5.62 -26.90 -9.11
N PHE A 24 4.43 -27.46 -8.85
CA PHE A 24 3.35 -27.53 -9.83
C PHE A 24 2.53 -26.22 -9.92
N ALA A 25 2.85 -25.22 -9.09
CA ALA A 25 2.15 -23.95 -9.10
C ALA A 25 2.41 -23.19 -10.39
N THR A 26 1.33 -22.89 -11.12
CA THR A 26 1.36 -21.98 -12.26
C THR A 26 1.31 -20.53 -11.79
N GLU A 27 1.79 -19.61 -12.62
CA GLU A 27 1.77 -18.18 -12.36
C GLU A 27 0.34 -17.68 -12.11
N SER A 28 -0.64 -18.18 -12.87
CA SER A 28 -2.05 -17.85 -12.70
C SER A 28 -2.61 -18.32 -11.36
N LEU A 29 -2.23 -19.52 -10.89
CA LEU A 29 -2.64 -20.02 -9.57
C LEU A 29 -2.05 -19.15 -8.46
N LEU A 30 -0.75 -18.83 -8.54
CA LEU A 30 -0.07 -17.97 -7.59
C LEU A 30 -0.70 -16.57 -7.54
N ALA A 31 -0.97 -15.99 -8.70
CA ALA A 31 -1.63 -14.69 -8.81
C ALA A 31 -3.04 -14.71 -8.20
N ASN A 32 -3.84 -15.76 -8.46
CA ASN A 32 -5.18 -15.91 -7.89
C ASN A 32 -5.13 -16.01 -6.36
N ILE A 33 -4.22 -16.82 -5.80
CA ILE A 33 -4.07 -16.97 -4.35
C ILE A 33 -3.72 -15.63 -3.68
N ILE A 34 -2.76 -14.90 -4.27
CA ILE A 34 -2.31 -13.59 -3.78
C ILE A 34 -3.44 -12.56 -3.88
N LEU A 35 -4.14 -12.50 -5.02
CA LEU A 35 -5.28 -11.62 -5.24
C LEU A 35 -6.39 -11.90 -4.22
N GLY A 36 -6.78 -13.17 -4.05
CA GLY A 36 -7.74 -13.60 -3.05
C GLY A 36 -7.34 -13.16 -1.65
N LYS A 37 -6.06 -13.32 -1.29
CA LYS A 37 -5.55 -13.01 0.06
C LYS A 37 -5.52 -11.51 0.35
N TYR A 38 -4.99 -10.71 -0.58
CA TYR A 38 -4.67 -9.31 -0.32
C TYR A 38 -5.71 -8.33 -0.87
N GLN A 39 -6.24 -8.56 -2.06
CA GLN A 39 -7.27 -7.69 -2.65
C GLN A 39 -8.66 -7.99 -2.07
N TYR A 40 -9.01 -9.28 -1.97
CA TYR A 40 -10.35 -9.71 -1.53
C TYR A 40 -10.41 -10.12 -0.06
N ALA A 41 -9.33 -9.95 0.68
CA ALA A 41 -9.23 -10.28 2.10
C ALA A 41 -9.70 -11.71 2.45
N MET A 42 -9.52 -12.67 1.53
CA MET A 42 -9.86 -14.08 1.73
C MET A 42 -8.68 -14.82 2.36
N PRO A 43 -8.75 -15.19 3.66
CA PRO A 43 -7.64 -15.87 4.31
C PRO A 43 -7.38 -17.23 3.66
N LEU A 44 -6.12 -17.70 3.74
CA LEU A 44 -5.70 -18.92 3.05
C LEU A 44 -6.49 -20.17 3.45
N TYR A 45 -7.02 -20.26 4.67
CA TYR A 45 -7.87 -21.39 5.07
C TYR A 45 -9.24 -21.40 4.35
N ARG A 46 -9.77 -20.22 4.01
CA ARG A 46 -11.00 -20.10 3.21
C ARG A 46 -10.75 -20.45 1.75
N GLN A 47 -9.59 -20.05 1.22
CA GLN A 47 -9.16 -20.48 -0.11
C GLN A 47 -8.94 -21.99 -0.17
N GLU A 48 -8.33 -22.59 0.86
CA GLU A 48 -8.16 -24.05 0.98
C GLU A 48 -9.52 -24.75 0.92
N SER A 49 -10.50 -24.28 1.70
CA SER A 49 -11.88 -24.81 1.66
C SER A 49 -12.51 -24.70 0.27
N LEU A 50 -12.29 -23.58 -0.45
CA LEU A 50 -12.78 -23.36 -1.80
C LEU A 50 -12.17 -24.36 -2.81
N PHE A 51 -10.86 -24.60 -2.72
CA PHE A 51 -10.18 -25.59 -3.56
C PHE A 51 -10.68 -27.01 -3.25
N THR A 52 -10.82 -27.38 -1.97
CA THR A 52 -11.35 -28.69 -1.56
C THR A 52 -12.77 -28.92 -2.10
N GLN A 53 -13.65 -27.91 -2.03
CA GLN A 53 -15.00 -27.99 -2.62
C GLN A 53 -14.97 -28.18 -4.14
N SER A 54 -13.90 -27.73 -4.79
CA SER A 54 -13.68 -27.91 -6.24
C SER A 54 -12.94 -29.22 -6.56
N GLY A 55 -12.73 -30.11 -5.58
CA GLY A 55 -12.01 -31.37 -5.74
C GLY A 55 -10.49 -31.23 -5.81
N ILE A 56 -9.95 -30.07 -5.43
CA ILE A 56 -8.51 -29.77 -5.48
C ILE A 56 -7.96 -29.77 -4.06
N GLU A 57 -7.07 -30.72 -3.76
CA GLU A 57 -6.34 -30.75 -2.49
C GLU A 57 -5.15 -29.79 -2.52
N LEU A 58 -5.36 -28.57 -2.01
CA LEU A 58 -4.31 -27.57 -1.91
C LEU A 58 -4.21 -27.03 -0.48
N SER A 59 -3.18 -27.50 0.25
CA SER A 59 -3.04 -27.14 1.66
C SER A 59 -2.72 -25.66 1.87
N ARG A 60 -3.23 -25.11 2.97
CA ARG A 60 -2.91 -23.76 3.47
C ARG A 60 -1.40 -23.56 3.67
N THR A 61 -0.70 -24.58 4.14
CA THR A 61 0.76 -24.51 4.37
C THR A 61 1.50 -24.34 3.05
N THR A 62 1.10 -25.08 2.01
CA THR A 62 1.65 -24.95 0.66
C THR A 62 1.42 -23.55 0.12
N MET A 63 0.19 -23.04 0.19
CA MET A 63 -0.13 -21.68 -0.27
C MET A 63 0.64 -20.61 0.50
N ALA A 64 0.78 -20.74 1.82
CA ALA A 64 1.55 -19.80 2.63
C ALA A 64 3.03 -19.76 2.20
N ARG A 65 3.65 -20.93 1.99
CA ARG A 65 5.02 -21.03 1.52
C ARG A 65 5.20 -20.45 0.12
N TRP A 66 4.21 -20.60 -0.76
CA TRP A 66 4.22 -19.97 -2.08
C TRP A 66 4.13 -18.45 -2.00
N VAL A 67 3.23 -17.90 -1.20
CA VAL A 67 3.11 -16.44 -1.00
C VAL A 67 4.44 -15.85 -0.53
N ILE A 68 5.14 -16.50 0.40
CA ILE A 68 6.46 -16.06 0.88
C ILE A 68 7.50 -16.08 -0.26
N GLN A 69 7.65 -17.20 -0.96
CA GLN A 69 8.62 -17.33 -2.05
C GLN A 69 8.37 -16.32 -3.18
N VAL A 70 7.10 -16.06 -3.50
CA VAL A 70 6.73 -15.04 -4.49
C VAL A 70 7.08 -13.64 -3.99
N SER A 71 6.87 -13.35 -2.70
CA SER A 71 7.21 -12.04 -2.11
C SER A 71 8.70 -11.71 -2.22
N GLU A 72 9.56 -12.72 -2.08
CA GLU A 72 11.01 -12.56 -2.27
C GLU A 72 11.37 -12.17 -3.71
N LYS A 73 10.63 -12.69 -4.70
CA LYS A 73 10.82 -12.32 -6.11
C LYS A 73 10.37 -10.89 -6.43
N PHE A 74 9.51 -10.31 -5.61
CA PHE A 74 9.07 -8.91 -5.75
C PHE A 74 10.04 -7.88 -5.16
N ALA A 75 11.08 -8.30 -4.42
CA ALA A 75 12.07 -7.39 -3.84
C ALA A 75 12.66 -6.35 -4.83
N PRO A 76 13.12 -6.71 -6.04
CA PRO A 76 13.62 -5.72 -7.01
C PRO A 76 12.53 -4.76 -7.50
N LEU A 77 11.29 -5.22 -7.65
CA LEU A 77 10.16 -4.35 -8.00
C LEU A 77 9.86 -3.37 -6.87
N TYR A 78 9.82 -3.84 -5.63
CA TYR A 78 9.63 -2.99 -4.45
C TYR A 78 10.72 -1.91 -4.35
N ALA A 79 11.99 -2.27 -4.56
CA ALA A 79 13.10 -1.33 -4.57
C ALA A 79 12.97 -0.28 -5.68
N ALA A 80 12.59 -0.69 -6.90
CA ALA A 80 12.35 0.22 -8.01
C ALA A 80 11.16 1.17 -7.73
N LEU A 81 10.06 0.65 -7.20
CA LEU A 81 8.90 1.47 -6.81
C LEU A 81 9.26 2.45 -5.71
N LYS A 82 10.05 2.05 -4.71
CA LYS A 82 10.55 2.94 -3.65
C LYS A 82 11.36 4.09 -4.24
N LYS A 83 12.27 3.79 -5.17
CA LYS A 83 13.03 4.83 -5.88
C LYS A 83 12.11 5.83 -6.59
N TYR A 84 11.08 5.37 -7.29
CA TYR A 84 10.14 6.26 -7.97
C TYR A 84 9.23 7.04 -7.01
N LEU A 85 8.83 6.43 -5.90
CA LEU A 85 8.05 7.07 -4.84
C LEU A 85 8.81 8.25 -4.24
N LEU A 86 10.08 8.07 -3.91
CA LEU A 86 10.93 9.12 -3.34
C LEU A 86 11.33 10.21 -4.36
N GLN A 87 10.99 10.05 -5.64
CA GLN A 87 11.13 11.10 -6.66
C GLN A 87 9.86 11.96 -6.81
N GLN A 88 8.75 11.56 -6.18
CA GLN A 88 7.51 12.33 -6.26
C GLN A 88 7.61 13.61 -5.43
N VAL A 89 6.92 14.66 -5.86
CA VAL A 89 6.93 15.96 -5.15
C VAL A 89 6.26 15.87 -3.78
N VAL A 90 5.26 15.00 -3.65
CA VAL A 90 4.50 14.75 -2.43
C VAL A 90 4.49 13.26 -2.15
N VAL A 91 4.88 12.89 -0.94
CA VAL A 91 4.74 11.55 -0.37
C VAL A 91 3.83 11.65 0.84
N GLN A 92 2.88 10.74 0.94
CA GLN A 92 2.01 10.56 2.09
C GLN A 92 2.57 9.44 2.96
N ALA A 93 2.49 9.59 4.28
CA ALA A 93 2.85 8.55 5.22
C ALA A 93 1.78 8.39 6.31
N ASP A 94 1.50 7.14 6.67
CA ASP A 94 0.61 6.76 7.77
C ASP A 94 1.05 5.41 8.33
N GLU A 95 0.67 5.08 9.56
CA GLU A 95 1.07 3.84 10.20
C GLU A 95 -0.11 3.17 10.91
N THR A 96 -0.35 1.91 10.54
CA THR A 96 -1.43 1.11 11.11
C THR A 96 -0.86 0.07 12.07
N PRO A 97 -1.33 0.00 13.34
CA PRO A 97 -0.88 -1.01 14.28
C PRO A 97 -1.33 -2.41 13.86
N LEU A 98 -0.46 -3.39 14.06
CA LEU A 98 -0.69 -4.81 13.80
C LEU A 98 -0.27 -5.64 15.01
N ASN A 99 -0.97 -6.75 15.21
CA ASN A 99 -0.57 -7.79 16.16
C ASN A 99 0.05 -8.94 15.37
N VAL A 100 1.31 -9.26 15.68
CA VAL A 100 2.05 -10.35 15.03
C VAL A 100 2.27 -11.45 16.05
N LEU A 101 1.89 -12.69 15.73
CA LEU A 101 1.86 -13.81 16.68
C LEU A 101 3.22 -14.10 17.36
N LYS A 102 4.33 -13.81 16.68
CA LYS A 102 5.69 -14.05 17.19
C LYS A 102 6.32 -12.84 17.89
N GLU A 103 5.61 -11.72 17.94
CA GLU A 103 6.12 -10.47 18.48
C GLU A 103 5.32 -10.12 19.74
N GLU A 104 6.02 -9.94 20.85
CA GLU A 104 5.38 -9.53 22.10
C GLU A 104 5.01 -8.04 22.10
N LYS A 105 5.68 -7.26 21.23
CA LYS A 105 5.49 -5.82 21.09
C LYS A 105 4.50 -5.51 19.97
N LYS A 106 3.87 -4.35 20.06
CA LYS A 106 3.01 -3.82 18.99
C LYS A 106 3.85 -3.57 17.75
N CYS A 107 3.44 -4.14 16.63
CA CYS A 107 4.08 -3.91 15.33
C CYS A 107 3.24 -2.93 14.52
N TYR A 108 3.82 -2.45 13.42
CA TYR A 108 3.23 -1.43 12.58
C TYR A 108 3.47 -1.78 11.11
N MET A 109 2.45 -1.55 10.30
CA MET A 109 2.63 -1.43 8.86
C MET A 109 2.65 0.06 8.52
N TRP A 110 3.80 0.53 8.08
CA TRP A 110 3.96 1.89 7.59
C TRP A 110 3.57 1.92 6.12
N LEU A 111 2.63 2.77 5.77
CA LEU A 111 2.22 3.04 4.39
C LEU A 111 2.94 4.30 3.93
N TYR A 112 3.61 4.21 2.79
CA TYR A 112 4.09 5.38 2.04
C TYR A 112 3.47 5.37 0.65
N CYS A 113 2.81 6.46 0.27
CA CYS A 113 2.14 6.53 -1.01
C CYS A 113 2.26 7.88 -1.72
N SER A 114 1.93 7.86 -3.00
CA SER A 114 1.87 9.04 -3.87
C SER A 114 0.74 8.89 -4.88
N GLY A 115 0.32 10.02 -5.44
CA GLY A 115 -0.73 10.05 -6.46
C GLY A 115 -2.12 10.18 -5.86
N ALA A 116 -3.11 9.66 -6.59
CA ALA A 116 -4.52 9.72 -6.22
C ALA A 116 -5.02 8.44 -5.53
N ASP A 117 -6.22 8.53 -4.96
CA ASP A 117 -6.91 7.43 -4.29
C ASP A 117 -7.44 6.36 -5.24
N SER A 118 -7.49 6.62 -6.55
CA SER A 118 -7.84 5.63 -7.57
C SER A 118 -7.00 5.76 -8.85
N PRO A 119 -6.86 4.68 -9.64
CA PRO A 119 -6.23 4.73 -10.96
C PRO A 119 -6.91 5.71 -11.93
N GLU A 120 -8.23 5.84 -11.85
CA GLU A 120 -9.03 6.75 -12.69
C GLU A 120 -8.85 8.22 -12.29
N ALA A 121 -8.48 8.47 -11.03
CA ALA A 121 -8.20 9.80 -10.51
C ALA A 121 -6.72 10.22 -10.66
N ALA A 122 -5.93 9.49 -11.45
CA ALA A 122 -4.50 9.70 -11.62
C ALA A 122 -4.15 11.18 -11.91
N LEU A 123 -3.16 11.68 -11.18
CA LEU A 123 -2.66 13.04 -11.34
C LEU A 123 -1.64 13.09 -12.48
N PRO A 124 -1.66 14.12 -13.35
CA PRO A 124 -0.69 14.26 -14.42
C PRO A 124 0.75 14.25 -13.87
N ASN A 125 1.62 13.43 -14.48
CA ASN A 125 3.04 13.29 -14.12
C ASN A 125 3.32 12.79 -12.69
N VAL A 126 2.31 12.28 -11.96
CA VAL A 126 2.50 11.65 -10.65
C VAL A 126 2.16 10.17 -10.76
N LYS A 127 3.04 9.31 -10.24
CA LYS A 127 2.79 7.87 -10.23
C LYS A 127 1.95 7.50 -9.01
N ASN A 128 0.87 6.75 -9.22
CA ASN A 128 0.12 6.14 -8.14
C ASN A 128 0.93 4.96 -7.59
N ILE A 129 1.50 5.13 -6.40
CA ILE A 129 2.33 4.12 -5.74
C ILE A 129 1.88 4.01 -4.29
N ALA A 130 1.73 2.79 -3.80
CA ALA A 130 1.52 2.50 -2.38
C ALA A 130 2.49 1.40 -1.95
N LEU A 131 3.36 1.70 -0.99
CA LEU A 131 4.34 0.78 -0.44
C LEU A 131 4.11 0.59 1.04
N TYR A 132 4.20 -0.66 1.47
CA TYR A 132 4.01 -1.08 2.84
C TYR A 132 5.34 -1.55 3.42
N ASP A 133 5.77 -0.94 4.52
CA ASP A 133 6.99 -1.23 5.24
C ASP A 133 6.67 -1.74 6.64
N TYR A 134 6.88 -3.04 6.85
CA TYR A 134 6.67 -3.67 8.15
C TYR A 134 7.78 -3.26 9.12
N GLN A 135 7.39 -2.79 10.30
CA GLN A 135 8.31 -2.43 11.37
C GLN A 135 7.77 -2.92 12.71
N ASN A 136 8.65 -3.41 13.58
CA ASN A 136 8.30 -3.77 14.96
C ASN A 136 8.37 -2.54 15.91
N SER A 137 8.29 -1.33 15.36
CA SER A 137 8.40 -0.07 16.09
C SER A 137 7.56 1.02 15.42
N ARG A 138 7.10 1.98 16.23
CA ARG A 138 6.47 3.24 15.79
C ARG A 138 7.42 4.44 15.89
N ALA A 139 8.70 4.19 16.19
CA ALA A 139 9.66 5.25 16.45
C ALA A 139 10.06 5.99 15.17
N ARG A 140 10.53 7.24 15.34
CA ARG A 140 11.07 8.10 14.26
C ARG A 140 12.17 7.43 13.42
N ALA A 141 12.90 6.47 13.99
CA ALA A 141 13.91 5.71 13.25
C ALA A 141 13.32 4.98 12.02
N CYS A 142 12.06 4.56 12.07
CA CYS A 142 11.37 3.88 10.98
C CYS A 142 11.21 4.77 9.73
N PRO A 143 10.57 5.96 9.81
CA PRO A 143 10.48 6.86 8.66
C PRO A 143 11.83 7.43 8.23
N ILE A 144 12.79 7.62 9.14
CA ILE A 144 14.17 8.00 8.75
C ILE A 144 14.79 6.94 7.83
N ALA A 145 14.73 5.66 8.24
CA ALA A 145 15.29 4.57 7.45
C ALA A 145 14.57 4.39 6.10
N PHE A 146 13.25 4.64 6.06
CA PHE A 146 12.49 4.53 4.82
C PHE A 146 12.78 5.70 3.87
N LEU A 147 12.67 6.93 4.34
CA LEU A 147 12.71 8.15 3.52
C LEU A 147 14.12 8.53 3.09
N GLY A 148 15.15 8.23 3.89
CA GLY A 148 16.54 8.59 3.58
C GLY A 148 16.70 10.09 3.32
N ASP A 149 17.20 10.44 2.14
CA ASP A 149 17.47 11.82 1.71
C ASP A 149 16.28 12.49 0.99
N TYR A 150 15.07 11.95 1.13
CA TYR A 150 13.88 12.58 0.55
C TYR A 150 13.70 14.01 1.08
N ASN A 151 13.49 14.96 0.17
CA ASN A 151 13.43 16.39 0.48
C ASN A 151 12.17 17.10 -0.06
N GLY A 152 11.16 16.32 -0.47
CA GLY A 152 9.88 16.85 -0.93
C GLY A 152 8.90 17.15 0.20
N TYR A 153 7.62 17.27 -0.15
CA TYR A 153 6.55 17.43 0.84
C TYR A 153 6.18 16.06 1.43
N LEU A 154 6.10 15.98 2.75
CA LEU A 154 5.67 14.78 3.46
C LEU A 154 4.32 15.05 4.13
N GLN A 155 3.25 14.43 3.63
CA GLN A 155 1.91 14.55 4.16
C GLN A 155 1.61 13.47 5.20
N THR A 156 1.33 13.87 6.44
CA THR A 156 1.09 12.92 7.54
C THR A 156 -0.10 13.36 8.40
N ASP A 157 -0.51 12.51 9.34
CA ASP A 157 -1.56 12.82 10.32
C ASP A 157 -1.10 13.81 11.42
N GLY A 158 0.18 14.19 11.43
CA GLY A 158 0.80 15.03 12.46
C GLY A 158 1.34 14.24 13.66
N TYR A 159 1.56 12.93 13.53
CA TYR A 159 2.22 12.15 14.57
C TYR A 159 3.68 12.58 14.79
N ALA A 160 4.08 12.67 16.07
CA ALA A 160 5.37 13.22 16.49
C ALA A 160 6.62 12.47 15.97
N ALA A 161 6.47 11.24 15.47
CA ALA A 161 7.58 10.54 14.82
C ALA A 161 7.99 11.22 13.50
N TYR A 162 7.08 11.96 12.85
CA TYR A 162 7.37 12.72 11.64
C TYR A 162 7.96 14.11 11.93
N ASP A 163 7.83 14.59 13.17
CA ASP A 163 8.47 15.84 13.58
C ASP A 163 9.99 15.69 13.56
N GLY A 164 10.71 16.73 13.13
CA GLY A 164 12.17 16.72 13.14
C GLY A 164 12.83 15.81 12.11
N LEU A 165 12.07 15.27 11.14
CA LEU A 165 12.65 14.71 9.93
C LEU A 165 13.35 15.83 9.16
N HIS A 166 14.68 15.73 9.05
CA HIS A 166 15.47 16.73 8.32
C HIS A 166 15.19 16.60 6.81
N GLN A 167 15.27 17.72 6.08
CA GLN A 167 15.13 17.82 4.61
C GLN A 167 13.69 17.77 4.06
N VAL A 168 12.71 17.21 4.77
CA VAL A 168 11.31 17.20 4.30
C VAL A 168 10.56 18.47 4.67
N THR A 169 9.60 18.87 3.83
CA THR A 169 8.58 19.86 4.20
C THR A 169 7.34 19.15 4.72
N ASN A 170 7.14 19.15 6.04
CA ASN A 170 5.97 18.53 6.66
C ASN A 170 4.67 19.27 6.28
N VAL A 171 3.67 18.53 5.82
CA VAL A 171 2.33 19.04 5.53
C VAL A 171 1.25 18.21 6.23
N GLY A 172 0.25 18.87 6.81
CA GLY A 172 -0.80 18.19 7.55
C GLY A 172 -1.86 17.54 6.66
N CYS A 173 -2.31 16.35 7.03
CA CYS A 173 -3.45 15.70 6.40
C CYS A 173 -4.77 16.35 6.86
N LEU A 174 -5.47 17.02 5.93
CA LEU A 174 -6.72 17.72 6.24
C LEU A 174 -7.86 16.76 6.64
N ALA A 175 -7.84 15.52 6.15
CA ALA A 175 -8.80 14.49 6.56
C ALA A 175 -8.63 14.11 8.04
N HIS A 176 -7.39 13.99 8.52
CA HIS A 176 -7.08 13.74 9.93
C HIS A 176 -7.47 14.93 10.81
N ALA A 177 -7.13 16.15 10.40
CA ALA A 177 -7.57 17.37 11.10
C ALA A 177 -9.10 17.45 11.20
N ARG A 178 -9.82 17.18 10.10
CA ARG A 178 -11.30 17.14 10.08
C ARG A 178 -11.86 16.11 11.06
N ARG A 179 -11.27 14.91 11.13
CA ARG A 179 -11.71 13.85 12.07
C ARG A 179 -11.68 14.34 13.51
N LYS A 180 -10.62 15.04 13.92
CA LYS A 180 -10.50 15.61 15.28
C LYS A 180 -11.60 16.65 15.58
N PHE A 181 -11.93 17.52 14.63
CA PHE A 181 -13.05 18.45 14.80
C PHE A 181 -14.40 17.74 14.85
N MET A 182 -14.60 16.66 14.10
CA MET A 182 -15.80 15.83 14.19
C MET A 182 -15.92 15.17 15.57
N ASP A 183 -14.83 14.65 16.12
CA ASP A 183 -14.84 14.05 17.45
C ASP A 183 -15.11 15.09 18.54
N ALA A 184 -14.51 16.29 18.44
CA ALA A 184 -14.85 17.42 19.31
C ALA A 184 -16.34 17.78 19.21
N LYS A 185 -16.92 17.76 18.00
CA LYS A 185 -18.35 18.02 17.79
C LYS A 185 -19.27 16.98 18.45
N LYS A 186 -18.91 15.70 18.41
CA LYS A 186 -19.68 14.64 19.10
C LYS A 186 -19.76 14.85 20.62
N LEU A 187 -18.74 15.49 21.20
CA LEU A 187 -18.69 15.83 22.63
C LEU A 187 -19.46 17.13 22.96
N GLN A 188 -19.90 17.90 21.95
CA GLN A 188 -20.73 19.07 22.18
C GLN A 188 -22.16 18.65 22.52
N GLY A 189 -22.80 19.38 23.46
CA GLY A 189 -24.21 19.15 23.80
C GLY A 189 -25.13 19.36 22.59
N LYS A 190 -26.19 18.54 22.49
CA LYS A 190 -27.18 18.63 21.40
C LYS A 190 -27.70 20.06 21.23
N GLY A 191 -27.79 20.53 19.98
CA GLY A 191 -28.30 21.86 19.63
C GLY A 191 -27.33 23.03 19.83
N LYS A 192 -26.11 22.79 20.32
CA LYS A 192 -25.11 23.85 20.50
C LYS A 192 -24.19 23.95 19.28
N SER A 193 -24.07 25.16 18.71
CA SER A 193 -23.02 25.47 17.74
C SER A 193 -21.77 25.98 18.46
N GLY A 194 -20.58 25.53 18.03
CA GLY A 194 -19.32 25.98 18.62
C GLY A 194 -18.17 26.06 17.63
N LYS A 195 -16.95 26.16 18.18
CA LYS A 195 -15.72 26.32 17.39
C LYS A 195 -15.50 25.15 16.42
N ALA A 196 -15.87 23.92 16.81
CA ALA A 196 -15.78 22.75 15.95
C ALA A 196 -16.70 22.86 14.72
N ASP A 197 -17.94 23.32 14.87
CA ASP A 197 -18.84 23.58 13.73
C ASP A 197 -18.27 24.63 12.78
N LYS A 198 -17.72 25.73 13.31
CA LYS A 198 -17.08 26.77 12.50
C LYS A 198 -15.89 26.21 11.71
N ALA A 199 -15.05 25.39 12.33
CA ALA A 199 -13.92 24.74 11.67
C ALA A 199 -14.38 23.78 10.57
N LEU A 200 -15.36 22.91 10.88
CA LEU A 200 -15.94 21.96 9.92
C LEU A 200 -16.59 22.68 8.73
N ALA A 201 -17.30 23.79 8.96
CA ALA A 201 -17.89 24.60 7.89
C ALA A 201 -16.81 25.20 6.97
N LYS A 202 -15.68 25.68 7.53
CA LYS A 202 -14.56 26.16 6.72
C LYS A 202 -13.92 25.04 5.90
N ILE A 203 -13.69 23.87 6.50
CA ILE A 203 -13.16 22.69 5.79
C ILE A 203 -14.12 22.27 4.67
N GLN A 204 -15.42 22.28 4.91
CA GLN A 204 -16.43 21.94 3.90
C GLN A 204 -16.41 22.91 2.72
N LYS A 205 -16.23 24.22 2.96
CA LYS A 205 -16.06 25.20 1.87
C LYS A 205 -14.84 24.88 1.01
N LEU A 206 -13.70 24.55 1.64
CA LEU A 206 -12.49 24.13 0.92
C LEU A 206 -12.73 22.86 0.09
N TYR A 207 -13.39 21.86 0.66
CA TYR A 207 -13.75 20.64 -0.09
C TYR A 207 -14.67 20.93 -1.27
N GLY A 208 -15.60 21.90 -1.14
CA GLY A 208 -16.43 22.36 -2.23
C GLY A 208 -15.61 22.98 -3.37
N ILE A 209 -14.60 23.79 -3.05
CA ILE A 209 -13.65 24.34 -4.02
C ILE A 209 -12.88 23.21 -4.72
N GLU A 210 -12.29 22.30 -3.96
CA GLU A 210 -11.53 21.16 -4.53
C GLU A 210 -12.38 20.25 -5.42
N SER A 211 -13.64 20.03 -5.04
CA SER A 211 -14.60 19.23 -5.82
C SER A 211 -14.95 19.89 -7.15
N ARG A 212 -15.18 21.22 -7.16
CA ARG A 212 -15.46 21.98 -8.38
C ARG A 212 -14.26 22.01 -9.33
N LEU A 213 -13.05 22.03 -8.79
CA LEU A 213 -11.80 22.13 -9.56
C LEU A 213 -11.18 20.76 -9.86
N LYS A 214 -11.97 19.68 -9.73
CA LYS A 214 -11.48 18.33 -10.04
C LYS A 214 -11.10 18.26 -11.52
N GLY A 215 -9.83 17.97 -11.79
CA GLY A 215 -9.28 17.91 -13.15
C GLY A 215 -8.79 19.25 -13.71
N ALA A 216 -8.98 20.36 -12.99
CA ALA A 216 -8.43 21.66 -13.40
C ALA A 216 -6.88 21.66 -13.30
N PRO A 217 -6.18 22.43 -14.16
CA PRO A 217 -4.73 22.60 -14.09
C PRO A 217 -4.27 23.16 -12.74
N ALA A 218 -3.02 22.88 -12.37
CA ALA A 218 -2.45 23.32 -11.09
C ALA A 218 -2.53 24.84 -10.87
N GLU A 219 -2.34 25.63 -11.93
CA GLU A 219 -2.40 27.10 -11.86
C GLU A 219 -3.80 27.63 -11.57
N GLU A 220 -4.84 27.05 -12.20
CA GLU A 220 -6.24 27.41 -11.93
C GLU A 220 -6.62 27.04 -10.50
N ARG A 221 -6.22 25.84 -10.04
CA ARG A 221 -6.41 25.41 -8.65
C ARG A 221 -5.75 26.37 -7.66
N LYS A 222 -4.56 26.87 -7.99
CA LYS A 222 -3.84 27.82 -7.14
C LYS A 222 -4.55 29.18 -7.10
N ALA A 223 -4.97 29.72 -8.24
CA ALA A 223 -5.65 31.01 -8.32
C ALA A 223 -6.97 30.99 -7.52
N GLU A 224 -7.80 29.97 -7.71
CA GLU A 224 -9.10 29.84 -7.01
C GLU A 224 -8.95 29.58 -5.51
N ARG A 225 -7.83 29.02 -5.05
CA ARG A 225 -7.53 28.89 -3.61
C ARG A 225 -7.10 30.22 -2.97
N GLN A 226 -6.65 31.18 -3.77
CA GLN A 226 -6.12 32.47 -3.33
C GLN A 226 -7.12 33.62 -3.48
N ALA A 227 -8.18 33.44 -4.27
CA ALA A 227 -9.31 34.36 -4.42
C ALA A 227 -10.25 34.33 -3.20
#